data_AF-A0A392P8X1-F1
#
_entry.id   AF-A0A392P8X1-F1
#
_cell.length_a   1.000
_cell.length_b   1.000
_cell.length_c   1.000
_cell.angle_alpha   90.00
_cell.angle_beta   90.00
_cell.angle_gamma   90.00
#
_symmetry.space_group_name_H-M   'P 1'
#
loop_
_entity.id
_entity.type
_entity.pdbx_description
1 polymer ?
#
loop_
_entity_poly.entity_id
_entity_poly.type
_entity_poly.pdbx_seq_one_letter_code
_entity_poly.pdbx_strand_id
1 'polypeptide(L)' 'MASADVEYRCFVGGLAWATDSDALEKAFSQYGEVIDSK' A
#
# COMPACT_ATOMS: atom_id res chain seq x y z
N MET A 1 -1.08 -26.46 8.25
CA MET A 1 -0.27 -25.26 8.48
C MET A 1 -1.08 -24.12 7.91
N ALA A 2 -1.66 -23.25 8.73
CA ALA A 2 -2.40 -22.10 8.22
C ALA A 2 -1.38 -21.20 7.52
N SER A 3 -1.27 -21.31 6.20
CA SER A 3 -0.83 -20.17 5.40
C SER A 3 -1.91 -19.13 5.65
N ALA A 4 -1.69 -18.26 6.63
CA ALA A 4 -2.38 -16.99 6.63
C ALA A 4 -2.18 -16.45 5.21
N ASP A 5 -3.27 -16.19 4.49
CA ASP A 5 -3.23 -15.40 3.27
C ASP A 5 -2.17 -14.32 3.48
N VAL A 6 -1.07 -14.39 2.72
CA VAL A 6 0.02 -13.44 2.90
C VAL A 6 -0.56 -12.11 2.45
N GLU A 7 -1.13 -11.39 3.40
CA GLU A 7 -1.64 -10.06 3.19
C GLU A 7 -0.39 -9.20 3.01
N TYR A 8 -0.03 -8.96 1.74
CA TYR A 8 1.01 -8.01 1.34
C TYR A 8 0.52 -6.59 1.63
N ARG A 9 0.23 -6.30 2.90
CA ARG A 9 -0.21 -5.00 3.40
C ARG A 9 0.94 -4.35 4.13
N CYS A 10 1.38 -3.20 3.63
CA CYS A 10 2.39 -2.38 4.27
C CYS A 10 1.72 -1.21 4.99
N PHE A 11 2.14 -0.95 6.23
CA PHE A 11 1.79 0.29 6.91
C PHE A 11 2.73 1.41 6.47
N VAL A 12 2.18 2.50 5.95
CA VAL A 12 2.94 3.68 5.53
C VAL A 12 2.55 4.86 6.42
N GLY A 13 3.43 5.21 7.35
CA GLY A 13 3.24 6.33 8.28
C GLY A 13 4.11 7.54 7.93
N GLY A 14 3.80 8.70 8.52
CA GLY A 14 4.59 9.92 8.32
C GLY A 14 4.37 10.60 6.97
N LEU A 15 3.27 10.28 6.30
CA LEU A 15 2.87 10.94 5.06
C LEU A 15 2.47 12.39 5.34
N ALA A 16 2.68 13.26 4.36
CA ALA A 16 2.23 14.64 4.44
C ALA A 16 0.69 14.68 4.49
N TRP A 17 0.11 15.71 5.10
CA TRP A 17 -1.35 15.84 5.17
C TRP A 17 -2.01 15.87 3.77
N ALA A 18 -1.30 16.41 2.77
CA ALA A 18 -1.79 16.46 1.39
C ALA A 18 -1.57 15.14 0.61
N THR A 19 -1.05 14.08 1.23
CA THR A 19 -0.87 12.80 0.56
C THR A 19 -2.21 12.07 0.47
N ASP A 20 -2.61 11.72 -0.75
CA ASP A 20 -3.82 10.99 -1.08
C ASP A 20 -3.52 9.59 -1.64
N SER A 21 -4.56 8.79 -1.82
CA SER A 21 -4.48 7.41 -2.30
C SER A 21 -3.84 7.27 -3.68
N ASP A 22 -4.04 8.23 -4.61
CA ASP A 22 -3.46 8.17 -5.96
C ASP A 22 -1.94 8.42 -5.91
N ALA A 23 -1.49 9.31 -5.01
CA ALA A 23 -0.06 9.49 -4.76
C ALA A 23 0.61 8.23 -4.19
N LEU A 24 -0.07 7.53 -3.26
CA LEU A 24 0.38 6.23 -2.75
C LEU A 24 0.41 5.17 -3.85
N GLU A 25 -0.67 5.00 -4.60
CA GLU A 25 -0.77 4.02 -5.68
C GLU A 25 0.36 4.22 -6.70
N LYS A 26 0.58 5.46 -7.16
CA LYS A 26 1.67 5.78 -8.09
C LYS A 26 3.04 5.47 -7.51
N ALA A 27 3.29 5.82 -6.26
CA ALA A 27 4.58 5.57 -5.61
C ALA A 27 4.89 4.07 -5.48
N PHE A 28 3.88 3.25 -5.18
CA PHE A 28 4.03 1.81 -4.96
C PHE A 28 3.84 0.94 -6.22
N SER A 29 3.27 1.49 -7.30
CA SER A 29 3.03 0.80 -8.58
C SER A 29 4.28 0.15 -9.19
N GLN A 30 5.47 0.69 -8.92
CA GLN A 30 6.74 0.13 -9.41
C GLN A 30 7.12 -1.19 -8.72
N TYR A 31 6.57 -1.47 -7.54
CA TYR A 31 6.86 -2.67 -6.75
C TYR A 31 5.81 -3.77 -6.95
N GLY A 32 4.70 -3.46 -7.64
CA GLY A 32 3.61 -4.39 -7.92
C GLY A 32 2.30 -3.65 -8.14
N GLU A 33 1.26 -4.42 -8.46
CA GLU A 33 -0.11 -3.91 -8.51
C GLU A 33 -0.59 -3.57 -7.09
N VAL A 34 -1.06 -2.34 -6.89
CA VAL A 34 -1.66 -1.90 -5.63
C VAL A 34 -3.15 -2.23 -5.69
N ILE A 35 -3.59 -3.14 -4.82
CA ILE A 35 -4.98 -3.64 -4.84
C ILE A 35 -5.89 -2.78 -3.94
N ASP A 36 -5.35 -2.21 -2.87
CA ASP A 36 -6.07 -1.34 -1.93
C ASP A 36 -5.09 -0.34 -1.29
N SER A 37 -5.48 0.94 -1.22
CA SER A 37 -4.76 1.97 -0.45
C SER A 37 -5.80 2.85 0.25
N LYS A 38 -5.78 2.83 1.59
CA LYS A 38 -6.84 3.38 2.43
C LYS A 38 -6.30 4.37 3.45
#